data_AF-A0A498G0I5-F1
#
_entry.id   AF-A0A498G0I5-F1
#
_cell.length_a   1.000
_cell.length_b   1.000
_cell.length_c   1.000
_cell.angle_alpha   90.00
_cell.angle_beta   90.00
_cell.angle_gamma   90.00
#
_symmetry.space_group_name_H-M   'P 1'
#
loop_
_entity.id
_entity.type
_entity.pdbx_description
1 polymer ?
#
loop_
_entity_poly.entity_id
_entity_poly.type
_entity_poly.pdbx_seq_one_letter_code
_entity_poly.pdbx_strand_id
1 'polypeptide(L)'
;MRLIQPTDFLILDTLSDGKRDTAMNIAKRIDKSRNYINTRLPVLADYGLIDKIGPHESSGLYQITPLGVAAVQKQALYDQDQGQFDAAIRELAADIEIDGPTIIQEN
;
A
#
# COMPACT_ATOMS: atom_id res chain seq x y z
N MET A 1 -10.11 -10.49 -0.15
CA MET A 1 -9.06 -10.30 -1.17
C MET A 1 -8.01 -11.40 -1.04
N ARG A 2 -7.10 -11.59 -2.01
CA ARG A 2 -6.03 -12.60 -1.91
C ARG A 2 -4.66 -12.00 -2.19
N LEU A 3 -3.90 -11.77 -1.12
CA LEU A 3 -2.55 -11.23 -1.12
C LEU A 3 -1.50 -12.34 -1.23
N ILE A 4 -0.43 -12.06 -1.97
CA ILE A 4 0.75 -12.91 -2.13
C ILE A 4 1.76 -12.58 -1.04
N GLN A 5 2.03 -13.52 -0.16
CA GLN A 5 3.03 -13.37 0.88
C GLN A 5 4.44 -13.85 0.46
N PRO A 6 5.51 -13.20 0.97
CA PRO A 6 5.49 -12.00 1.79
C PRO A 6 5.36 -10.71 0.98
N THR A 7 5.48 -10.79 -0.35
CA THR A 7 5.73 -9.65 -1.24
C THR A 7 4.70 -8.52 -1.12
N ASP A 8 3.41 -8.83 -1.14
CA ASP A 8 2.38 -7.78 -1.14
C ASP A 8 2.41 -6.98 0.16
N PHE A 9 2.57 -7.65 1.29
CA PHE A 9 2.71 -6.98 2.58
C PHE A 9 4.00 -6.16 2.64
N LEU A 10 5.10 -6.65 2.08
CA LEU A 10 6.34 -5.86 1.99
C LEU A 10 6.18 -4.60 1.11
N ILE A 11 5.41 -4.67 0.02
CA ILE A 11 5.08 -3.51 -0.82
C ILE A 11 4.26 -2.50 -0.02
N LEU A 12 3.20 -2.95 0.67
CA LEU A 12 2.34 -2.09 1.47
C LEU A 12 3.11 -1.46 2.65
N ASP A 13 3.91 -2.26 3.36
CA ASP A 13 4.75 -1.79 4.47
C ASP A 13 5.74 -0.71 4.01
N THR A 14 6.32 -0.87 2.83
CA THR A 14 7.21 0.13 2.22
C THR A 14 6.53 1.48 1.99
N LEU A 15 5.22 1.49 1.75
CA LEU A 15 4.42 2.69 1.49
C LEU A 15 3.67 3.18 2.75
N SER A 16 3.81 2.49 3.89
CA SER A 16 3.02 2.73 5.11
C SER A 16 3.31 4.08 5.78
N ASP A 17 4.39 4.77 5.39
CA ASP A 17 4.68 6.14 5.80
C ASP A 17 3.78 7.19 5.11
N GLY A 18 2.84 6.74 4.27
CA GLY A 18 1.88 7.56 3.57
C GLY A 18 2.46 8.31 2.37
N LYS A 19 3.77 8.20 2.09
CA LYS A 19 4.40 8.91 0.97
C LYS A 19 4.19 8.17 -0.35
N ARG A 20 4.49 8.90 -1.42
CA ARG A 20 4.46 8.39 -2.80
C ARG A 20 5.81 7.80 -3.15
N ASP A 21 5.83 6.62 -3.74
CA ASP A 21 7.06 6.03 -4.25
C ASP A 21 6.84 5.34 -5.61
N THR A 22 7.95 5.03 -6.29
CA THR A 22 7.93 4.35 -7.59
C THR A 22 8.15 2.85 -7.45
N ALA A 23 7.68 2.08 -8.44
CA ALA A 23 7.94 0.63 -8.51
C ALA A 23 9.43 0.27 -8.44
N MET A 24 10.32 1.12 -8.99
CA MET A 24 11.77 0.92 -8.95
C MET A 24 12.31 1.01 -7.52
N ASN A 25 11.86 2.03 -6.77
CA ASN A 25 12.32 2.25 -5.40
C ASN A 25 11.76 1.19 -4.44
N ILE A 26 10.49 0.82 -4.60
CA ILE A 26 9.87 -0.28 -3.85
C ILE A 26 10.66 -1.58 -4.09
N ALA A 27 10.91 -1.92 -5.36
CA ALA A 27 11.70 -3.11 -5.74
C ALA A 27 13.07 -3.15 -5.07
N LYS A 28 13.77 -1.99 -5.03
CA LYS A 28 15.07 -1.86 -4.38
C LYS A 28 14.99 -2.06 -2.87
N ARG A 29 13.97 -1.53 -2.19
CA ARG A 29 13.82 -1.64 -0.72
C ARG A 29 13.51 -3.06 -0.25
N ILE A 30 12.73 -3.81 -1.02
CA ILE A 30 12.30 -5.17 -0.65
C ILE A 30 13.10 -6.28 -1.35
N ASP A 31 14.21 -5.92 -2.00
CA ASP A 31 15.11 -6.80 -2.74
C ASP A 31 14.37 -7.73 -3.73
N LYS A 32 13.59 -7.12 -4.62
CA LYS A 32 12.85 -7.80 -5.70
C LYS A 32 13.10 -7.14 -7.04
N SER A 33 12.78 -7.86 -8.13
CA SER A 33 12.88 -7.29 -9.46
C SER A 33 11.75 -6.29 -9.71
N ARG A 34 12.07 -5.18 -10.36
CA ARG A 34 11.06 -4.20 -10.80
C ARG A 34 9.96 -4.83 -11.65
N ASN A 35 10.32 -5.77 -12.53
CA ASN A 35 9.33 -6.46 -13.37
C ASN A 35 8.30 -7.20 -12.52
N TYR A 36 8.74 -7.87 -11.44
CA TYR A 36 7.82 -8.54 -10.54
C TYR A 36 6.96 -7.54 -9.74
N ILE A 37 7.53 -6.44 -9.26
CA ILE A 37 6.74 -5.40 -8.58
C ILE A 37 5.68 -4.80 -9.51
N ASN A 38 6.00 -4.58 -10.79
CA ASN A 38 5.05 -4.09 -11.78
C ASN A 38 3.88 -5.05 -12.05
N THR A 39 3.98 -6.34 -11.75
CA THR A 39 2.83 -7.26 -11.83
C THR A 39 1.98 -7.24 -10.57
N ARG A 40 2.53 -6.83 -9.42
CA ARG A 40 1.79 -6.77 -8.15
C ARG A 40 1.08 -5.45 -7.94
N LEU A 41 1.69 -4.32 -8.30
CA LEU A 41 1.11 -2.99 -8.05
C LEU A 41 -0.30 -2.80 -8.66
N PRO A 42 -0.58 -3.23 -9.91
CA PRO A 42 -1.95 -3.13 -10.44
C PRO A 42 -2.96 -3.95 -9.63
N VAL A 43 -2.59 -5.15 -9.18
CA VAL A 43 -3.47 -6.00 -8.36
C VAL A 43 -3.78 -5.34 -7.01
N LEU A 44 -2.77 -4.75 -6.37
CA LEU A 44 -2.95 -4.03 -5.10
C LEU A 44 -3.82 -2.77 -5.29
N ALA A 45 -3.69 -2.10 -6.44
CA ALA A 45 -4.55 -0.97 -6.78
C ALA A 45 -5.99 -1.40 -7.06
N ASP A 46 -6.21 -2.51 -7.76
CA ASP A 46 -7.55 -3.08 -7.99
C ASP A 46 -8.24 -3.49 -6.67
N TYR A 47 -7.46 -3.89 -5.66
CA TYR A 47 -7.96 -4.13 -4.30
C TYR A 47 -8.18 -2.86 -3.48
N GLY A 48 -7.83 -1.69 -4.00
CA GLY A 48 -7.95 -0.40 -3.32
C GLY A 48 -6.96 -0.22 -2.16
N LEU A 49 -5.87 -0.97 -2.13
CA LEU A 49 -4.85 -0.89 -1.07
C LEU A 49 -3.79 0.18 -1.36
N ILE A 50 -3.62 0.54 -2.63
CA ILE A 50 -2.75 1.63 -3.07
C ILE A 50 -3.44 2.40 -4.20
N ASP A 51 -3.13 3.68 -4.33
CA ASP A 51 -3.57 4.52 -5.45
C ASP A 51 -2.38 4.88 -6.34
N LYS A 52 -2.66 5.00 -7.63
CA LYS A 52 -1.71 5.52 -8.61
C LYS A 52 -1.85 7.04 -8.68
N ILE A 53 -0.77 7.76 -8.40
CA ILE A 53 -0.79 9.22 -8.26
C ILE A 53 -0.15 9.91 -9.45
N GLY A 54 -0.80 10.94 -9.98
CA GLY A 54 -0.22 11.86 -10.97
C GLY A 54 -1.21 12.21 -12.07
N PRO A 55 -0.98 13.34 -12.78
CA PRO A 55 -1.88 13.80 -13.85
C PRO A 55 -1.84 12.92 -15.09
N HIS A 56 -0.76 12.14 -15.26
CA HIS A 56 -0.61 11.20 -16.36
C HIS A 56 -0.65 9.78 -15.83
N GLU A 57 -1.36 8.90 -16.53
CA GLU A 57 -1.41 7.47 -16.26
C GLU A 57 -0.02 6.78 -16.28
N SER A 58 1.07 7.45 -16.69
CA SER A 58 2.43 6.88 -16.72
C SER A 58 3.33 7.41 -15.60
N SER A 59 2.80 8.19 -14.67
CA SER A 59 3.55 8.81 -13.57
C SER A 59 4.39 7.82 -12.76
N GLY A 60 3.92 6.56 -12.66
CA GLY A 60 4.61 5.49 -11.96
C GLY A 60 4.73 5.68 -10.45
N LEU A 61 4.02 6.65 -9.89
CA LEU A 61 3.96 6.93 -8.46
C LEU A 61 2.76 6.21 -7.85
N TYR A 62 2.99 5.58 -6.71
CA TYR A 62 1.97 4.88 -5.92
C TYR A 62 1.98 5.40 -4.48
N GLN A 63 0.81 5.50 -3.89
CA GLN A 63 0.61 5.88 -2.49
C GLN A 63 -0.28 4.84 -1.82
N ILE A 64 -0.01 4.48 -0.57
CA ILE A 64 -0.90 3.58 0.18
C ILE A 64 -2.24 4.29 0.48
N THR A 65 -3.33 3.53 0.53
CA THR A 65 -4.63 4.02 0.99
C THR A 65 -4.81 3.71 2.49
N PRO A 66 -5.82 4.30 3.17
CA PRO A 66 -6.20 3.86 4.52
C PRO A 66 -6.45 2.35 4.63
N LEU A 67 -7.06 1.74 3.60
CA LEU A 67 -7.29 0.30 3.52
C LEU A 67 -5.98 -0.49 3.43
N GLY A 68 -4.99 0.00 2.67
CA GLY A 68 -3.64 -0.57 2.62
C GLY A 68 -2.91 -0.51 3.96
N VAL A 69 -3.00 0.62 4.67
CA VAL A 69 -2.41 0.75 6.02
C VAL A 69 -3.06 -0.24 6.98
N ALA A 70 -4.40 -0.32 6.97
CA ALA A 70 -5.13 -1.30 7.78
C ALA A 70 -4.72 -2.75 7.46
N ALA A 71 -4.51 -3.07 6.17
CA ALA A 71 -4.02 -4.38 5.75
C ALA A 71 -2.67 -4.73 6.36
N VAL A 72 -1.70 -3.81 6.37
CA VAL A 72 -0.40 -4.01 7.03
C VAL A 72 -0.58 -4.28 8.53
N GLN A 73 -1.37 -3.45 9.22
CA GLN A 73 -1.60 -3.61 10.67
C GLN A 73 -2.32 -4.91 11.03
N LYS A 74 -3.16 -5.45 10.13
CA LYS A 74 -3.89 -6.70 10.31
C LYS A 74 -3.23 -7.89 9.61
N GLN A 75 -1.94 -7.80 9.22
CA GLN A 75 -1.25 -8.91 8.55
C GLN A 75 -1.34 -10.23 9.33
N ALA A 76 -1.18 -10.19 10.65
CA ALA A 76 -1.30 -11.40 11.48
C ALA A 76 -2.70 -12.05 11.39
N LEU A 77 -3.76 -11.25 11.21
CA LEU A 77 -5.11 -11.77 11.00
C LEU A 77 -5.25 -12.43 9.63
N TYR A 78 -4.57 -11.93 8.59
CA TYR A 78 -4.56 -12.58 7.29
C TYR A 78 -4.00 -14.01 7.34
N ASP A 79 -3.01 -14.25 8.21
CA ASP A 79 -2.42 -15.58 8.42
C ASP A 79 -3.34 -16.53 9.19
N GLN A 80 -4.13 -15.98 10.12
CA GLN A 80 -4.97 -16.73 11.05
C GLN A 80 -6.37 -17.00 10.49
N ASP A 81 -7.00 -15.99 9.88
CA ASP A 81 -8.37 -16.03 9.39
C ASP A 81 -8.58 -15.05 8.23
N GLN A 82 -8.35 -15.53 7.00
CA GLN A 82 -8.61 -14.75 5.79
C GLN A 82 -10.09 -14.40 5.59
N GLY A 83 -11.02 -15.14 6.21
CA GLY A 83 -12.45 -14.88 6.10
C GLY A 83 -12.87 -13.60 6.83
N GLN A 84 -12.20 -13.29 7.94
CA GLN A 84 -12.46 -12.08 8.73
C GLN A 84 -11.59 -10.88 8.30
N PHE A 85 -10.46 -11.13 7.66
CA PHE A 85 -9.49 -10.09 7.29
C PHE A 85 -10.13 -8.92 6.54
N ASP A 86 -10.90 -9.21 5.49
CA ASP A 86 -11.54 -8.20 4.64
C ASP A 86 -12.51 -7.28 5.40
N ALA A 87 -13.20 -7.79 6.41
CA ALA A 87 -14.09 -6.98 7.24
C ALA A 87 -13.28 -6.13 8.23
N ALA A 88 -12.31 -6.75 8.90
CA ALA A 88 -11.49 -6.10 9.91
C ALA A 88 -10.66 -4.94 9.37
N ILE A 89 -10.13 -5.05 8.13
CA ILE A 89 -9.37 -3.94 7.53
C ILE A 89 -10.27 -2.79 7.12
N ARG A 90 -11.53 -3.04 6.70
CA ARG A 90 -12.47 -1.99 6.33
C ARG A 90 -12.94 -1.20 7.55
N GLU A 91 -13.19 -1.90 8.65
CA GLU A 91 -13.50 -1.28 9.94
C GLU A 91 -12.36 -0.39 10.40
N LEU A 92 -11.13 -0.92 10.45
CA LEU A 92 -9.96 -0.14 10.87
C LEU A 92 -9.65 1.03 9.91
N ALA A 93 -9.83 0.84 8.60
CA ALA A 93 -9.56 1.90 7.61
C ALA A 93 -10.47 3.12 7.78
N ALA A 94 -11.66 2.97 8.37
CA ALA A 94 -12.56 4.09 8.63
C ALA A 94 -11.98 5.10 9.63
N ASP A 95 -11.05 4.66 10.47
CA ASP A 95 -10.37 5.47 11.50
C ASP A 95 -8.96 5.92 11.07
N ILE A 96 -8.56 5.66 9.81
CA ILE A 96 -7.24 6.03 9.29
C ILE A 96 -7.41 7.17 8.28
N GLU A 97 -6.69 8.27 8.55
CA GLU A 97 -6.54 9.38 7.63
C GLU A 97 -5.08 9.48 7.18
N ILE A 98 -4.86 9.71 5.89
CA ILE A 98 -3.54 9.98 5.32
C ILE A 98 -3.56 11.43 4.86
N ASP A 99 -3.03 12.32 5.69
CA ASP A 99 -2.81 13.71 5.29
C ASP A 99 -1.57 13.82 4.41
N GLY A 100 -1.63 14.71 3.41
CA GLY A 100 -0.50 15.01 2.54
C GLY A 100 0.66 15.66 3.31
N PRO A 101 1.76 16.02 2.62
CA PRO A 101 2.84 16.74 3.28
C PRO A 101 2.32 18.05 3.88
N THR A 102 2.39 18.17 5.21
CA THR A 102 2.09 19.41 5.91
C THR A 102 3.19 20.43 5.61
N ILE A 103 2.84 21.58 5.04
CA ILE A 103 3.76 22.70 4.85
C ILE A 103 3.83 23.49 6.16
N ILE A 104 4.96 23.43 6.85
CA ILE A 104 5.22 24.21 8.06
C ILE A 104 6.08 25.42 7.66
N GLN A 105 5.57 26.63 7.91
CA GLN A 105 6.32 27.87 7.76
C GLN A 105 6.46 28.53 9.13
N GLU A 106 7.66 28.53 9.68
CA GLU A 106 7.99 29.31 10.87
C GLU A 106 8.34 30.74 10.43
N ASN A 107 7.82 31.75 11.15
CA ASN A 107 8.07 33.17 10.90
C ASN A 107 9.40 33.63 11.51
#